data_AF-A0A916M6R7-F1
#
_entry.id   AF-A0A916M6R7-F1
#
_cell.length_a   1.000
_cell.length_b   1.000
_cell.length_c   1.000
_cell.angle_alpha   90.00
_cell.angle_beta   90.00
_cell.angle_gamma   90.00
#
_symmetry.space_group_name_H-M   'P 1'
#
loop_
_entity.id
_entity.type
_entity.pdbx_description
1 polymer ?
#
loop_
_entity_poly.entity_id
_entity_poly.type
_entity_poly.pdbx_seq_one_letter_code
_entity_poly.pdbx_strand_id
1 'polypeptide(L)'
;MATLPLYAQFINLLAALLLLLSFAMLAQRRVLSLIDLFAAQGLALAASTAIVAYGTGQHHLYWSAGLTLILKVFLLPWILYRLIRKLDVKWDVEGLINVPTTMLIGIVLVVFAFNLAAPISQLASTVTRATLGIAMACVMLSFLMMITRRKAIPQVIGFLSMENGLFFAATSATYGMPMVVELGIALDVLVGVLILGVFFFQIREQFDSLDLRHLEKLKEGE
;
A
#
# COMPACT_ATOMS: atom_id res chain seq x y z
N MET A 1 -33.93 -8.08 -10.42
CA MET A 1 -32.66 -7.74 -9.78
C MET A 1 -32.08 -9.03 -9.22
N ALA A 2 -31.09 -9.63 -9.88
CA ALA A 2 -30.44 -10.83 -9.34
C ALA A 2 -29.72 -10.43 -8.06
N THR A 3 -30.14 -10.97 -6.91
CA THR A 3 -29.51 -10.72 -5.63
C THR A 3 -28.11 -11.31 -5.66
N LEU A 4 -27.10 -10.43 -5.61
CA LEU A 4 -25.71 -10.85 -5.52
C LEU A 4 -25.53 -11.70 -4.26
N PRO A 5 -24.75 -12.79 -4.30
CA PRO A 5 -24.50 -13.59 -3.12
C PRO A 5 -23.81 -12.73 -2.04
N LEU A 6 -24.09 -12.99 -0.76
CA LEU A 6 -23.67 -12.14 0.37
C LEU A 6 -22.16 -11.86 0.37
N TYR A 7 -21.32 -12.87 0.08
CA TYR A 7 -19.87 -12.70 0.03
C TYR A 7 -19.43 -11.70 -1.05
N ALA A 8 -20.12 -11.65 -2.21
CA ALA A 8 -19.82 -10.69 -3.28
C ALA A 8 -20.18 -9.25 -2.89
N GLN A 9 -21.23 -9.06 -2.08
CA GLN A 9 -21.59 -7.74 -1.55
C GLN A 9 -20.51 -7.21 -0.59
N PHE A 10 -20.00 -8.07 0.30
CA PHE A 10 -18.89 -7.69 1.19
C PHE A 10 -17.60 -7.39 0.42
N ILE A 11 -17.28 -8.14 -0.63
CA ILE A 11 -16.12 -7.85 -1.49
C ILE A 11 -16.29 -6.47 -2.16
N ASN A 12 -17.48 -6.13 -2.66
CA ASN A 12 -17.74 -4.82 -3.24
C ASN A 12 -17.63 -3.68 -2.22
N LEU A 13 -18.10 -3.92 -0.99
CA LEU A 13 -17.94 -2.96 0.11
C LEU A 13 -16.46 -2.72 0.43
N LEU A 14 -15.67 -3.79 0.53
CA LEU A 14 -14.23 -3.70 0.77
C LEU A 14 -13.49 -3.08 -0.42
N ALA A 15 -13.92 -3.32 -1.66
CA ALA A 15 -13.41 -2.65 -2.84
C ALA A 15 -13.59 -1.14 -2.74
N ALA A 16 -14.82 -0.69 -2.44
CA ALA A 16 -15.12 0.73 -2.27
C ALA A 16 -14.31 1.34 -1.13
N LEU A 17 -14.11 0.60 -0.03
CA LEU A 17 -13.28 1.02 1.09
C LEU A 17 -11.79 1.13 0.71
N LEU A 18 -11.25 0.20 -0.07
CA LEU A 18 -9.89 0.28 -0.63
C LEU A 18 -9.71 1.53 -1.50
N LEU A 19 -10.70 1.85 -2.33
CA LEU A 19 -10.68 3.06 -3.16
C LEU A 19 -10.70 4.33 -2.31
N LEU A 20 -11.59 4.37 -1.30
CA LEU A 20 -11.70 5.50 -0.39
C LEU A 20 -10.39 5.72 0.38
N LEU A 21 -9.77 4.64 0.87
CA LEU A 21 -8.47 4.70 1.55
C LEU A 21 -7.36 5.16 0.60
N SER A 22 -7.37 4.73 -0.65
CA SER A 22 -6.42 5.21 -1.68
C SER A 22 -6.52 6.72 -1.89
N PHE A 23 -7.75 7.26 -1.94
CA PHE A 23 -7.97 8.71 -1.98
C PHE A 23 -7.53 9.42 -0.70
N ALA A 24 -7.86 8.85 0.47
CA ALA A 24 -7.46 9.42 1.75
C ALA A 24 -5.92 9.52 1.85
N MET A 25 -5.20 8.50 1.39
CA MET A 25 -3.73 8.51 1.32
C MET A 25 -3.19 9.59 0.39
N LEU A 26 -3.84 9.81 -0.76
CA LEU A 26 -3.49 10.88 -1.69
C LEU A 26 -3.66 12.27 -1.05
N ALA A 27 -4.72 12.47 -0.26
CA ALA A 27 -5.02 13.73 0.43
C ALA A 27 -4.11 14.02 1.63
N GLN A 28 -3.46 13.00 2.20
CA GLN A 28 -2.81 13.11 3.50
C GLN A 28 -1.54 13.98 3.44
N ARG A 29 -1.35 14.82 4.47
CA ARG A 29 -0.17 15.71 4.60
C ARG A 29 0.85 15.24 5.63
N ARG A 30 0.47 14.31 6.51
CA ARG A 30 1.34 13.81 7.59
C ARG A 30 1.72 12.36 7.32
N VAL A 31 3.01 12.05 7.45
CA VAL A 31 3.52 10.70 7.16
C VAL A 31 2.92 9.66 8.11
N LEU A 32 2.73 10.00 9.39
CA LEU A 32 2.16 9.07 10.38
C LEU A 32 0.75 8.62 9.99
N SER A 33 -0.15 9.57 9.71
CA SER A 33 -1.50 9.25 9.27
C SER A 33 -1.52 8.52 7.92
N LEU A 34 -0.52 8.75 7.07
CA LEU A 34 -0.38 8.02 5.82
C LEU A 34 -0.06 6.53 6.08
N ILE A 35 0.76 6.24 7.08
CA ILE A 35 1.04 4.86 7.53
C ILE A 35 -0.22 4.22 8.11
N ASP A 36 -0.98 4.95 8.94
CA ASP A 36 -2.25 4.45 9.49
C ASP A 36 -3.25 4.08 8.38
N LEU A 37 -3.39 4.96 7.38
CA LEU A 37 -4.27 4.72 6.22
C LEU A 37 -3.80 3.54 5.37
N PHE A 38 -2.48 3.39 5.19
CA PHE A 38 -1.91 2.22 4.52
C PHE A 38 -2.19 0.92 5.28
N ALA A 39 -2.04 0.93 6.60
CA ALA A 39 -2.36 -0.22 7.45
C ALA A 39 -3.85 -0.58 7.36
N ALA A 40 -4.74 0.43 7.37
CA ALA A 40 -6.17 0.23 7.15
C ALA A 40 -6.47 -0.35 5.76
N GLN A 41 -5.74 0.07 4.73
CA GLN A 41 -5.89 -0.44 3.37
C GLN A 41 -5.43 -1.91 3.29
N GLY A 42 -4.32 -2.25 3.94
CA GLY A 42 -3.84 -3.63 4.07
C GLY A 42 -4.83 -4.53 4.83
N LEU A 43 -5.48 -4.01 5.87
CA LEU A 43 -6.52 -4.74 6.61
C LEU A 43 -7.75 -5.02 5.74
N ALA A 44 -8.21 -4.02 4.97
CA ALA A 44 -9.33 -4.18 4.05
C ALA A 44 -9.03 -5.23 2.97
N LEU A 45 -7.80 -5.24 2.46
CA LEU A 45 -7.32 -6.24 1.50
C LEU A 45 -7.30 -7.64 2.10
N ALA A 46 -6.69 -7.81 3.28
CA ALA A 46 -6.65 -9.10 3.97
C ALA A 46 -8.06 -9.63 4.29
N ALA A 47 -8.97 -8.76 4.73
CA ALA A 47 -10.38 -9.11 4.94
C ALA A 47 -11.04 -9.56 3.63
N SER A 48 -10.79 -8.86 2.52
CA SER A 48 -11.34 -9.24 1.22
C SER A 48 -10.82 -10.60 0.76
N THR A 49 -9.51 -10.84 0.90
CA THR A 49 -8.89 -12.12 0.57
C THR A 49 -9.43 -13.26 1.43
N ALA A 50 -9.66 -13.03 2.73
CA ALA A 50 -10.27 -14.03 3.62
C ALA A 50 -11.72 -14.37 3.23
N ILE A 51 -12.50 -13.38 2.79
CA ILE A 51 -13.87 -13.61 2.30
C ILE A 51 -13.86 -14.39 0.99
N VAL A 52 -12.93 -14.10 0.09
CA VAL A 52 -12.74 -14.89 -1.15
C VAL A 52 -12.31 -16.32 -0.81
N ALA A 53 -11.43 -16.51 0.18
CA ALA A 53 -11.01 -17.82 0.68
C ALA A 53 -12.22 -18.66 1.13
N TYR A 54 -13.09 -18.04 1.94
CA TYR A 54 -14.32 -18.67 2.42
C TYR A 54 -15.27 -19.03 1.28
N GLY A 55 -15.48 -18.11 0.34
CA GLY A 55 -16.39 -18.31 -0.79
C GLY A 55 -15.90 -19.35 -1.82
N THR A 56 -14.59 -19.52 -1.95
CA THR A 56 -13.97 -20.46 -2.93
C THR A 56 -13.54 -21.79 -2.32
N GLY A 57 -13.54 -21.91 -0.98
CA GLY A 57 -13.07 -23.10 -0.27
C GLY A 57 -11.56 -23.34 -0.36
N GLN A 58 -10.79 -22.38 -0.86
CA GLN A 58 -9.36 -22.54 -1.09
C GLN A 58 -8.54 -22.18 0.17
N HIS A 59 -7.97 -23.19 0.82
CA HIS A 59 -7.27 -23.00 2.10
C HIS A 59 -5.98 -22.17 2.01
N HIS A 60 -5.27 -22.17 0.89
CA HIS A 60 -4.03 -21.40 0.73
C HIS A 60 -4.27 -19.88 0.83
N LEU A 61 -5.47 -19.42 0.48
CA LEU A 61 -5.84 -18.01 0.56
C LEU A 61 -5.95 -17.50 2.01
N TYR A 62 -6.26 -18.37 2.98
CA TYR A 62 -6.25 -18.00 4.40
C TYR A 62 -4.82 -17.75 4.91
N TRP A 63 -3.87 -18.57 4.48
CA TRP A 63 -2.47 -18.38 4.81
C TRP A 63 -1.96 -17.05 4.25
N SER A 64 -2.31 -16.76 3.01
CA SER A 64 -2.02 -15.46 2.40
C SER A 64 -2.65 -14.29 3.17
N ALA A 65 -3.94 -14.36 3.48
CA ALA A 65 -4.61 -13.28 4.21
C ALA A 65 -3.95 -13.03 5.58
N GLY A 66 -3.58 -14.10 6.29
CA GLY A 66 -2.83 -14.02 7.54
C GLY A 66 -1.46 -13.37 7.36
N LEU A 67 -0.71 -13.76 6.33
CA LEU A 67 0.60 -13.20 6.06
C LEU A 67 0.54 -11.73 5.63
N THR A 68 -0.40 -11.36 4.76
CA THR A 68 -0.66 -9.95 4.39
C THR A 68 -1.00 -9.12 5.63
N LEU A 69 -1.79 -9.66 6.54
CA LEU A 69 -2.16 -8.99 7.78
C LEU A 69 -0.94 -8.80 8.69
N ILE A 70 -0.14 -9.84 8.91
CA ILE A 70 1.10 -9.75 9.71
C ILE A 70 2.08 -8.74 9.08
N LEU A 71 2.34 -8.85 7.78
CA LEU A 71 3.32 -8.02 7.09
C LEU A 71 2.85 -6.57 6.95
N LYS A 72 1.65 -6.33 6.41
CA LYS A 72 1.20 -4.97 6.03
C LYS A 72 0.50 -4.22 7.15
N VAL A 73 -0.16 -4.90 8.10
CA VAL A 73 -0.91 -4.23 9.18
C VAL A 73 -0.07 -4.06 10.44
N PHE A 74 0.85 -4.98 10.72
CA PHE A 74 1.67 -4.93 11.92
C PHE A 74 3.14 -4.60 11.62
N LEU A 75 3.82 -5.45 10.84
CA LEU A 75 5.27 -5.38 10.68
C LEU A 75 5.72 -4.10 9.94
N LEU A 76 5.17 -3.83 8.75
CA LEU A 76 5.53 -2.67 7.94
C LEU A 76 5.23 -1.35 8.65
N PRO A 77 4.03 -1.10 9.20
CA PRO A 77 3.75 0.11 9.96
C PRO A 77 4.71 0.28 11.13
N TRP A 78 4.97 -0.79 11.89
CA TRP A 78 5.91 -0.76 13.01
C TRP A 78 7.33 -0.36 12.57
N ILE A 79 7.84 -0.93 11.48
CA ILE A 79 9.15 -0.58 10.90
C ILE A 79 9.15 0.90 10.50
N LEU A 80 8.12 1.37 9.78
CA LEU A 80 8.02 2.74 9.30
C LEU A 80 7.91 3.76 10.45
N TYR A 81 7.12 3.48 11.49
CA TYR A 81 7.05 4.34 12.69
C TYR A 81 8.40 4.45 13.38
N ARG A 82 9.12 3.33 13.49
CA ARG A 82 10.44 3.30 14.12
C ARG A 82 11.47 4.10 13.31
N LEU A 83 11.38 4.03 11.99
CA LEU A 83 12.23 4.78 11.07
C LEU A 83 12.02 6.30 11.24
N ILE A 84 10.76 6.74 11.21
CA ILE A 84 10.41 8.17 11.35
C ILE A 84 10.89 8.74 12.68
N ARG A 85 10.70 8.00 13.79
CA ARG A 85 11.09 8.48 15.13
C ARG A 85 12.60 8.63 15.30
N LYS A 86 13.42 7.80 14.63
CA LYS A 86 14.88 7.85 14.76
C LYS A 86 15.55 8.87 13.85
N LEU A 87 14.94 9.16 12.69
CA LEU A 87 15.59 9.94 11.63
C LEU A 87 15.29 11.44 11.67
N ASP A 88 14.51 11.92 12.65
CA ASP A 88 14.02 13.31 12.75
C ASP A 88 13.53 13.86 11.40
N VAL A 89 12.91 13.00 10.59
CA VAL A 89 12.43 13.37 9.26
C VAL A 89 11.30 14.36 9.47
N LYS A 90 11.47 15.59 8.94
CA LYS A 90 10.41 16.60 8.91
C LYS A 90 9.08 15.95 8.55
N TRP A 91 8.13 16.01 9.48
CA TRP A 91 6.87 15.25 9.56
C TRP A 91 5.91 15.48 8.39
N ASP A 92 6.16 16.52 7.59
CA ASP A 92 5.34 16.93 6.48
C ASP A 92 5.62 16.13 5.22
N VAL A 93 4.55 15.67 4.61
CA VAL A 93 4.58 15.03 3.31
C VAL A 93 4.64 16.14 2.26
N GLU A 94 5.85 16.49 1.83
CA GLU A 94 6.07 17.46 0.76
C GLU A 94 5.67 16.85 -0.60
N GLY A 95 4.55 17.33 -1.15
CA GLY A 95 4.13 17.03 -2.51
C GLY A 95 4.80 17.95 -3.53
N LEU A 96 4.97 17.46 -4.76
CA LEU A 96 5.32 18.30 -5.92
C LEU A 96 4.20 19.29 -6.26
N ILE A 97 2.95 18.89 -6.01
CA ILE A 97 1.73 19.59 -6.38
C ILE A 97 0.86 19.75 -5.12
N ASN A 98 0.04 20.80 -5.07
CA ASN A 98 -0.93 21.00 -4.00
C ASN A 98 -1.99 19.89 -3.92
N VAL A 99 -2.48 19.62 -2.70
CA VAL A 99 -3.45 18.56 -2.42
C VAL A 99 -4.75 18.67 -3.25
N PRO A 100 -5.37 19.85 -3.41
CA PRO A 100 -6.61 19.95 -4.20
C PRO A 100 -6.42 19.54 -5.67
N THR A 101 -5.33 19.96 -6.31
CA THR A 101 -5.06 19.62 -7.72
C THR A 101 -4.75 18.13 -7.89
N THR A 102 -3.98 17.55 -6.98
CA THR A 102 -3.72 16.10 -7.00
C THR A 102 -4.99 15.29 -6.81
N MET A 103 -5.92 15.74 -5.96
CA MET A 103 -7.24 15.11 -5.81
C MET A 103 -8.08 15.22 -7.09
N LEU A 104 -8.08 16.37 -7.79
CA LEU A 104 -8.75 16.52 -9.07
C LEU A 104 -8.17 15.58 -10.14
N ILE A 105 -6.84 15.49 -10.24
CA ILE A 105 -6.17 14.52 -11.12
C ILE A 105 -6.58 13.10 -10.72
N GLY A 106 -6.65 12.80 -9.43
CA GLY A 106 -7.11 11.51 -8.92
C GLY A 106 -8.53 11.16 -9.37
N ILE A 107 -9.47 12.11 -9.31
CA ILE A 107 -10.85 11.92 -9.80
C ILE A 107 -10.85 11.59 -11.30
N VAL A 108 -10.09 12.35 -12.11
CA VAL A 108 -9.96 12.10 -13.55
C VAL A 108 -9.37 10.72 -13.82
N LEU A 109 -8.34 10.33 -13.07
CA LEU A 109 -7.71 9.01 -13.19
C LEU A 109 -8.68 7.88 -12.84
N VAL A 110 -9.56 8.05 -11.86
CA VAL A 110 -10.58 7.05 -11.52
C VAL A 110 -11.56 6.88 -12.66
N VAL A 111 -12.09 7.99 -13.22
CA VAL A 111 -12.98 7.94 -14.39
C VAL A 111 -12.28 7.23 -15.56
N PHE A 112 -11.02 7.56 -15.80
CA PHE A 112 -10.20 6.90 -16.82
C PHE A 112 -10.00 5.40 -16.55
N ALA A 113 -9.71 5.01 -15.31
CA ALA A 113 -9.49 3.62 -14.91
C ALA A 113 -10.73 2.75 -15.13
N PHE A 114 -11.93 3.27 -14.83
CA PHE A 114 -13.19 2.56 -15.10
C PHE A 114 -13.44 2.41 -16.61
N ASN A 115 -13.11 3.42 -17.42
CA ASN A 115 -13.20 3.32 -18.88
C ASN A 115 -12.21 2.30 -19.45
N LEU A 116 -10.98 2.26 -18.90
CA LEU A 116 -9.96 1.29 -19.31
C LEU A 116 -10.33 -0.14 -18.90
N ALA A 117 -10.95 -0.31 -17.74
CA ALA A 117 -11.43 -1.60 -17.29
C ALA A 117 -12.65 -2.10 -18.08
N ALA A 118 -13.46 -1.19 -18.65
CA ALA A 118 -14.70 -1.52 -19.36
C ALA A 118 -14.54 -2.65 -20.41
N PRO A 119 -13.62 -2.60 -21.39
CA PRO A 119 -13.49 -3.67 -22.39
C PRO A 119 -13.07 -5.02 -21.79
N ILE A 120 -12.13 -5.02 -20.83
CA ILE A 120 -11.66 -6.23 -20.14
C ILE A 120 -12.82 -6.87 -19.35
N SER A 121 -13.64 -6.01 -18.76
CA SER A 121 -14.72 -6.38 -17.88
C SER A 121 -15.97 -6.90 -18.62
N GLN A 122 -16.10 -6.63 -19.93
CA GLN A 122 -17.20 -7.12 -20.76
C GLN A 122 -17.20 -8.65 -20.91
N LEU A 123 -16.02 -9.27 -20.83
CA LEU A 123 -15.84 -10.72 -20.84
C LEU A 123 -16.09 -11.37 -19.47
N ALA A 124 -16.31 -10.57 -18.42
CA ALA A 124 -16.43 -11.03 -17.04
C ALA A 124 -17.84 -10.83 -16.46
N SER A 125 -18.12 -11.54 -15.35
CA SER A 125 -19.35 -11.40 -14.57
C SER A 125 -19.56 -9.96 -14.06
N THR A 126 -20.80 -9.56 -13.79
CA THR A 126 -21.15 -8.20 -13.32
C THR A 126 -20.42 -7.82 -12.03
N VAL A 127 -20.15 -8.77 -11.14
CA VAL A 127 -19.38 -8.55 -9.89
C VAL A 127 -17.93 -8.22 -10.21
N THR A 128 -17.27 -9.06 -11.01
CA THR A 128 -15.88 -8.87 -11.44
C THR A 128 -15.69 -7.53 -12.15
N ARG A 129 -16.75 -7.03 -12.81
CA ARG A 129 -16.75 -5.77 -13.56
C ARG A 129 -16.45 -4.54 -12.70
N ALA A 130 -17.20 -4.38 -11.60
CA ALA A 130 -17.03 -3.25 -10.68
C ALA A 130 -15.69 -3.35 -9.93
N THR A 131 -15.33 -4.57 -9.51
CA THR A 131 -14.12 -4.81 -8.73
C THR A 131 -12.84 -4.53 -9.52
N LEU A 132 -12.82 -4.89 -10.81
CA LEU A 132 -11.68 -4.58 -11.69
C LEU A 132 -11.49 -3.07 -11.90
N GLY A 133 -12.57 -2.32 -12.16
CA GLY A 133 -12.49 -0.87 -12.30
C GLY A 133 -11.96 -0.19 -11.04
N ILE A 134 -12.43 -0.64 -9.88
CA ILE A 134 -11.94 -0.16 -8.57
C ILE A 134 -10.46 -0.51 -8.36
N ALA A 135 -10.05 -1.75 -8.65
CA ALA A 135 -8.68 -2.17 -8.47
C ALA A 135 -7.71 -1.39 -9.35
N MET A 136 -8.07 -1.19 -10.63
CA MET A 136 -7.32 -0.35 -11.58
C MET A 136 -7.23 1.10 -11.08
N ALA A 137 -8.33 1.66 -10.57
CA ALA A 137 -8.32 2.98 -9.99
C ALA A 137 -7.38 3.08 -8.77
N CYS A 138 -7.38 2.10 -7.86
CA CYS A 138 -6.46 2.06 -6.73
C CYS A 138 -5.00 2.02 -7.18
N VAL A 139 -4.68 1.22 -8.21
CA VAL A 139 -3.33 1.16 -8.81
C VAL A 139 -2.91 2.53 -9.35
N MET A 140 -3.77 3.18 -10.14
CA MET A 140 -3.46 4.49 -10.74
C MET A 140 -3.31 5.59 -9.69
N LEU A 141 -4.18 5.61 -8.66
CA LEU A 141 -4.09 6.56 -7.55
C LEU A 141 -2.80 6.37 -6.74
N SER A 142 -2.43 5.11 -6.48
CA SER A 142 -1.20 4.78 -5.76
C SER A 142 0.05 5.15 -6.57
N PHE A 143 -0.01 5.00 -7.89
CA PHE A 143 1.06 5.47 -8.78
C PHE A 143 1.19 6.99 -8.76
N LEU A 144 0.07 7.72 -8.89
CA LEU A 144 0.06 9.17 -8.77
C LEU A 144 0.63 9.62 -7.43
N MET A 145 0.26 8.94 -6.34
CA MET A 145 0.82 9.20 -5.02
C MET A 145 2.34 8.99 -5.01
N MET A 146 2.86 7.90 -5.57
CA MET A 146 4.31 7.69 -5.64
C MET A 146 5.03 8.80 -6.41
N ILE A 147 4.50 9.19 -7.57
CA ILE A 147 5.11 10.21 -8.44
C ILE A 147 5.09 11.60 -7.79
N THR A 148 4.00 11.95 -7.11
CA THR A 148 3.80 13.30 -6.58
C THR A 148 4.53 13.57 -5.27
N ARG A 149 5.12 12.55 -4.62
CA ARG A 149 5.73 12.67 -3.29
C ARG A 149 7.25 12.74 -3.40
N ARG A 150 7.88 13.67 -2.66
CA ARG A 150 9.34 13.89 -2.70
C ARG A 150 10.15 12.97 -1.78
N LYS A 151 9.54 12.49 -0.70
CA LYS A 151 10.22 11.73 0.35
C LYS A 151 10.11 10.22 0.09
N ALA A 152 11.18 9.50 0.38
CA ALA A 152 11.27 8.06 0.15
C ALA A 152 10.15 7.26 0.85
N ILE A 153 9.82 7.58 2.12
CA ILE A 153 8.79 6.85 2.88
C ILE A 153 7.40 6.93 2.19
N PRO A 154 6.84 8.12 1.91
CA PRO A 154 5.62 8.22 1.11
C PRO A 154 5.68 7.52 -0.26
N GLN A 155 6.81 7.54 -0.95
CA GLN A 155 6.96 6.83 -2.24
C GLN A 155 6.86 5.31 -2.06
N VAL A 156 7.52 4.76 -1.04
CA VAL A 156 7.43 3.33 -0.68
C VAL A 156 6.01 2.95 -0.28
N ILE A 157 5.32 3.78 0.51
CA ILE A 157 3.90 3.54 0.84
C ILE A 157 3.04 3.56 -0.43
N GLY A 158 3.29 4.49 -1.36
CA GLY A 158 2.63 4.52 -2.67
C GLY A 158 2.86 3.24 -3.48
N PHE A 159 4.07 2.68 -3.43
CA PHE A 159 4.40 1.42 -4.09
C PHE A 159 3.67 0.23 -3.47
N LEU A 160 3.70 0.11 -2.14
CA LEU A 160 2.99 -0.95 -1.42
C LEU A 160 1.47 -0.86 -1.60
N SER A 161 0.92 0.36 -1.66
CA SER A 161 -0.50 0.60 -1.98
C SER A 161 -0.85 0.22 -3.43
N MET A 162 0.05 0.45 -4.38
CA MET A 162 -0.12 0.00 -5.75
C MET A 162 -0.20 -1.52 -5.82
N GLU A 163 0.73 -2.19 -5.14
CA GLU A 163 0.77 -3.65 -5.05
C GLU A 163 -0.53 -4.21 -4.44
N ASN A 164 -1.07 -3.56 -3.39
CA ASN A 164 -2.37 -3.90 -2.81
C ASN A 164 -3.50 -3.86 -3.86
N GLY A 165 -3.53 -2.82 -4.70
CA GLY A 165 -4.51 -2.70 -5.79
C GLY A 165 -4.36 -3.81 -6.83
N LEU A 166 -3.13 -4.19 -7.17
CA LEU A 166 -2.85 -5.26 -8.13
C LEU A 166 -3.21 -6.63 -7.55
N PHE A 167 -2.91 -6.85 -6.27
CA PHE A 167 -3.28 -8.06 -5.55
C PHE A 167 -4.80 -8.23 -5.45
N PHE A 168 -5.50 -7.13 -5.17
CA PHE A 168 -6.96 -7.08 -5.19
C PHE A 168 -7.53 -7.38 -6.58
N ALA A 169 -6.95 -6.80 -7.64
CA ALA A 169 -7.35 -7.05 -9.03
C ALA A 169 -7.23 -8.53 -9.38
N ALA A 170 -6.09 -9.14 -9.08
CA ALA A 170 -5.81 -10.53 -9.40
C ALA A 170 -6.70 -11.50 -8.61
N THR A 171 -6.86 -11.28 -7.31
CA THR A 171 -7.72 -12.12 -6.47
C THR A 171 -9.18 -12.05 -6.94
N SER A 172 -9.64 -10.88 -7.39
CA SER A 172 -11.00 -10.66 -7.88
C SER A 172 -11.24 -11.16 -9.30
N ALA A 173 -10.24 -11.05 -10.18
CA ALA A 173 -10.33 -11.47 -11.57
C ALA A 173 -10.20 -12.99 -11.74
N THR A 174 -9.37 -13.62 -10.89
CA THR A 174 -8.97 -15.02 -11.07
C THR A 174 -9.30 -15.90 -9.87
N TYR A 175 -10.22 -15.46 -9.00
CA TYR A 175 -10.73 -16.21 -7.84
C TYR A 175 -9.62 -16.78 -6.95
N GLY A 176 -8.56 -15.99 -6.70
CA GLY A 176 -7.49 -16.38 -5.77
C GLY A 176 -6.42 -17.33 -6.33
N MET A 177 -6.01 -17.15 -7.59
CA MET A 177 -4.86 -17.90 -8.13
C MET A 177 -3.63 -17.80 -7.21
N PRO A 178 -3.02 -18.94 -6.80
CA PRO A 178 -1.90 -18.96 -5.84
C PRO A 178 -0.70 -18.10 -6.27
N MET A 179 -0.38 -18.09 -7.56
CA MET A 179 0.86 -17.49 -8.06
C MET A 179 0.96 -15.97 -7.85
N VAL A 180 -0.14 -15.22 -8.08
CA VAL A 180 -0.10 -13.76 -7.92
C VAL A 180 0.04 -13.37 -6.45
N VAL A 181 -0.54 -14.18 -5.58
CA VAL A 181 -0.47 -14.05 -4.14
C VAL A 181 0.93 -14.25 -3.61
N GLU A 182 1.56 -15.35 -4.01
CA GLU A 182 2.92 -15.68 -3.61
C GLU A 182 3.93 -14.64 -4.11
N LEU A 183 3.76 -14.13 -5.34
CA LEU A 183 4.59 -13.05 -5.86
C LEU A 183 4.42 -11.73 -5.11
N GLY A 184 3.19 -11.36 -4.74
CA GLY A 184 2.93 -10.16 -3.93
C GLY A 184 3.63 -10.24 -2.57
N ILE A 185 3.48 -11.37 -1.88
CA ILE A 185 4.16 -11.63 -0.61
C ILE A 185 5.69 -11.55 -0.76
N ALA A 186 6.25 -12.14 -1.81
CA ALA A 186 7.69 -12.08 -2.05
C ALA A 186 8.18 -10.64 -2.25
N LEU A 187 7.38 -9.83 -2.95
CA LEU A 187 7.66 -8.42 -3.19
C LEU A 187 7.54 -7.58 -1.90
N ASP A 188 6.54 -7.84 -1.04
CA ASP A 188 6.43 -7.23 0.29
C ASP A 188 7.67 -7.49 1.15
N VAL A 189 8.16 -8.73 1.16
CA VAL A 189 9.35 -9.13 1.90
C VAL A 189 10.59 -8.41 1.37
N LEU A 190 10.75 -8.33 0.04
CA LEU A 190 11.85 -7.60 -0.59
C LEU A 190 11.85 -6.12 -0.17
N VAL A 191 10.67 -5.47 -0.19
CA VAL A 191 10.53 -4.08 0.25
C VAL A 191 10.85 -3.94 1.74
N GLY A 192 10.36 -4.85 2.58
CA GLY A 192 10.66 -4.87 4.01
C GLY A 192 12.16 -4.97 4.29
N VAL A 193 12.88 -5.84 3.57
CA VAL A 193 14.35 -5.97 3.65
C VAL A 193 15.03 -4.69 3.17
N LEU A 194 14.57 -4.07 2.09
CA LEU A 194 15.13 -2.82 1.58
C LEU A 194 14.99 -1.68 2.60
N ILE A 195 13.81 -1.56 3.23
CA ILE A 195 13.58 -0.56 4.30
C ILE A 195 14.51 -0.81 5.49
N LEU A 196 14.66 -2.06 5.92
CA LEU A 196 15.57 -2.44 7.01
C LEU A 196 17.04 -2.19 6.65
N GLY A 197 17.42 -2.43 5.40
CA GLY A 197 18.76 -2.14 4.89
C GLY A 197 19.08 -0.65 4.96
N VAL A 198 18.19 0.20 4.44
CA VAL A 198 18.33 1.67 4.51
C VAL A 198 18.45 2.13 5.96
N PHE A 199 17.63 1.56 6.86
CA PHE A 199 17.70 1.85 8.30
C PHE A 199 19.06 1.50 8.91
N PHE A 200 19.61 0.33 8.58
CA PHE A 200 20.90 -0.10 9.08
C PHE A 200 22.04 0.82 8.58
N PHE A 201 22.02 1.19 7.30
CA PHE A 201 22.99 2.10 6.72
C PHE A 201 22.96 3.49 7.39
N GLN A 202 21.78 4.05 7.60
CA GLN A 202 21.64 5.35 8.27
C GLN A 202 22.07 5.32 9.75
N ILE A 203 21.83 4.22 10.45
CA ILE A 203 22.33 4.06 11.83
C ILE A 203 23.85 4.05 11.83
N ARG A 204 24.48 3.25 10.95
CA ARG A 204 25.94 3.15 10.89
C ARG A 204 26.58 4.51 10.63
N GLU A 205 26.02 5.30 9.70
CA GLU A 205 26.51 6.64 9.37
C GLU A 205 26.43 7.62 10.56
N GLN A 206 25.36 7.54 11.37
CA GLN A 206 25.28 8.33 12.61
C GLN A 206 26.26 7.86 13.69
N PHE A 207 26.50 6.55 13.83
CA PHE A 207 27.45 6.03 14.82
C PHE A 207 28.91 6.34 14.46
N ASP A 208 29.31 6.19 13.19
CA ASP A 208 30.66 6.60 12.72
C ASP A 208 30.89 8.10 12.95
N SER A 209 29.86 8.95 12.78
CA SER A 209 29.96 10.39 13.07
C SER A 209 30.08 10.71 14.56
N LEU A 210 29.60 9.83 15.44
CA LEU A 210 29.61 10.03 16.90
C LEU A 210 30.98 9.68 17.50
N ASP A 211 31.64 8.64 16.98
CA ASP A 211 32.98 8.22 17.40
C ASP A 211 34.07 9.23 16.99
N LEU A 212 33.96 9.85 15.80
CA LEU A 212 34.91 10.87 15.34
C LEU A 212 34.90 12.13 16.22
N ARG A 213 33.74 12.56 16.73
CA ARG A 213 33.63 13.73 17.62
C ARG A 213 34.18 13.49 19.02
N HIS A 214 34.19 12.23 19.49
CA HIS A 214 34.83 11.89 20.77
C HIS A 214 36.35 11.90 20.69
N LEU A 215 36.92 11.66 19.51
CA LEU A 215 38.37 11.67 19.30
C LEU A 215 38.92 13.10 19.11
N GLU A 216 38.19 14.02 18.48
CA GLU A 216 38.63 15.42 18.33
C GLU A 216 38.73 16.16 19.68
N LYS A 217 37.83 15.90 20.63
CA LYS A 217 37.86 16.52 21.96
C LYS A 217 39.06 16.14 22.82
N LEU A 218 39.77 15.06 22.49
CA LEU A 218 40.97 14.65 23.22
C LEU A 218 42.27 15.24 22.65
N LYS A 219 42.21 15.89 21.48
CA LYS A 219 43.40 16.41 20.79
C LYS A 219 43.62 17.91 20.97
N GLU A 220 42.62 18.65 21.48
CA GLU A 220 42.73 20.09 21.81
C GLU A 220 43.21 20.33 23.26
N GLY A 221 43.63 19.29 23.97
CA GLY A 221 44.07 19.33 25.36
C GLY A 221 45.59 19.35 25.59
N GLU A 222 46.41 19.53 24.56
CA GLU A 222 47.87 19.71 24.66
C GLU A 222 48.34 21.03 24.04
#